data_AF-A0A7J7I381-F1
#
_entry.id   AF-A0A7J7I381-F1
#
_cell.length_a   1.000
_cell.length_b   1.000
_cell.length_c   1.000
_cell.angle_alpha   90.00
_cell.angle_beta   90.00
_cell.angle_gamma   90.00
#
_symmetry.space_group_name_H-M   'P 1'
#
loop_
_entity.id
_entity.type
_entity.pdbx_description
1 polymer ?
#
loop_
_entity_poly.entity_id
_entity_poly.type
_entity_poly.pdbx_seq_one_letter_code
_entity_poly.pdbx_strand_id
1 'polypeptide(L)'
;MVRIQVKHGGDGGGDDLTEFLYDCPATSTTDEIARVLTQIANLQSTIQRLFLQLQPRLSLLPQHHQVTTLFRALSEAKSYVSKDQVLHNKPLVISALKGHVKSIEREFSTNYHIMGFPDSNLQQLLTDLELLQEDTVELLWAREKAP
;
A
#
# COMPACT_ATOMS: atom_id res chain seq x y z
N MET A 1 -15.12 -4.76 19.59
CA MET A 1 -14.45 -4.52 18.29
C MET A 1 -14.76 -5.71 17.41
N VAL A 2 -14.93 -5.48 16.11
CA VAL A 2 -15.14 -6.52 15.10
C VAL A 2 -13.92 -6.54 14.19
N ARG A 3 -13.45 -7.75 13.86
CA ARG A 3 -12.33 -7.95 12.94
C ARG A 3 -12.85 -8.39 11.58
N ILE A 4 -12.49 -7.63 10.56
CA ILE A 4 -12.91 -7.86 9.18
C ILE A 4 -11.69 -8.30 8.39
N GLN A 5 -11.78 -9.45 7.72
CA GLN A 5 -10.83 -9.85 6.69
C GLN A 5 -11.37 -9.47 5.32
N VAL A 6 -10.60 -8.67 4.59
CA VAL A 6 -10.93 -8.19 3.25
C VAL A 6 -10.00 -8.82 2.24
N LYS A 7 -10.55 -9.18 1.08
CA LYS A 7 -9.79 -9.61 -0.10
C LYS A 7 -10.12 -8.69 -1.27
N HIS A 8 -9.09 -8.20 -1.96
CA HIS A 8 -9.22 -7.28 -3.09
C HIS A 8 -8.08 -7.48 -4.09
N GLY A 9 -8.33 -7.08 -5.35
CA GLY A 9 -7.44 -7.34 -6.47
C GLY A 9 -7.58 -8.76 -7.03
N GLY A 10 -7.48 -8.88 -8.35
CA GLY A 10 -7.53 -10.15 -9.08
C GLY A 10 -8.64 -10.19 -10.12
N ASP A 11 -8.29 -9.90 -11.37
CA ASP A 11 -9.17 -10.08 -12.54
C ASP A 11 -8.95 -11.45 -13.22
N GLY A 12 -8.56 -12.47 -12.45
CA GLY A 12 -8.37 -13.83 -12.98
C GLY A 12 -7.36 -14.69 -12.24
N GLY A 13 -7.84 -15.58 -11.35
CA GLY A 13 -7.25 -16.90 -11.08
C GLY A 13 -5.83 -17.04 -10.51
N GLY A 14 -5.11 -15.97 -10.16
CA GLY A 14 -3.71 -16.02 -9.71
C GLY A 14 -3.42 -15.30 -8.39
N ASP A 15 -2.23 -15.56 -7.84
CA ASP A 15 -1.66 -15.19 -6.53
C ASP A 15 -1.66 -13.66 -6.17
N ASP A 16 -2.18 -12.81 -7.06
CA ASP A 16 -2.30 -11.34 -6.91
C ASP A 16 -3.46 -10.89 -6.01
N LEU A 17 -4.25 -11.82 -5.46
CA LEU A 17 -5.25 -11.52 -4.44
C LEU A 17 -4.57 -10.92 -3.21
N THR A 18 -4.76 -9.62 -3.01
CA THR A 18 -4.31 -8.92 -1.81
C THR A 18 -5.36 -9.12 -0.72
N GLU A 19 -4.91 -9.31 0.53
CA GLU A 19 -5.82 -9.44 1.65
C GLU A 19 -5.33 -8.68 2.87
N PHE A 20 -6.28 -8.25 3.69
CA PHE A 20 -5.96 -7.61 4.95
C PHE A 20 -6.98 -7.78 6.06
N LEU A 21 -6.52 -7.61 7.29
CA LEU A 21 -7.36 -7.50 8.48
C LEU A 21 -7.56 -6.03 8.85
N TYR A 22 -8.76 -5.68 9.26
CA TYR A 22 -9.11 -4.36 9.80
C TYR A 22 -9.97 -4.52 11.05
N ASP A 23 -9.62 -3.79 12.12
CA ASP A 23 -10.39 -3.75 13.35
C ASP A 23 -11.26 -2.49 13.36
N CYS A 24 -12.58 -2.68 13.51
CA CYS A 24 -13.53 -1.57 13.63
C CYS A 24 -14.33 -1.65 14.93
N PRO A 25 -14.86 -0.51 15.42
CA PRO A 25 -15.89 -0.51 16.45
C PRO A 25 -17.12 -1.33 16.00
N ALA A 26 -17.75 -2.04 16.94
CA ALA A 26 -19.00 -2.76 16.66
C ALA A 26 -20.19 -1.81 16.39
N THR A 27 -20.02 -0.52 16.67
CA THR A 27 -21.00 0.55 16.46
C THR A 27 -20.84 1.24 15.11
N SER A 28 -19.80 0.91 14.33
CA SER A 28 -19.56 1.54 13.02
C SER A 28 -20.61 1.11 12.01
N THR A 29 -21.05 2.05 11.18
CA THR A 29 -21.99 1.76 10.10
C THR A 29 -21.31 1.05 8.93
N THR A 30 -22.08 0.35 8.09
CA THR A 30 -21.57 -0.30 6.89
C THR A 30 -20.85 0.69 5.97
N ASP A 31 -21.39 1.91 5.82
CA ASP A 31 -20.79 2.95 4.97
C ASP A 31 -19.44 3.45 5.52
N GLU A 32 -19.34 3.65 6.84
CA GLU A 32 -18.08 4.02 7.49
C GLU A 32 -17.03 2.92 7.31
N ILE A 33 -17.42 1.67 7.49
CA ILE A 33 -16.55 0.51 7.31
C ILE A 33 -16.09 0.47 5.84
N ALA A 34 -17.01 0.48 4.88
CA ALA A 34 -16.71 0.42 3.46
C ALA A 34 -15.70 1.51 3.03
N ARG A 35 -15.91 2.77 3.46
CA ARG A 35 -14.98 3.88 3.18
C ARG A 35 -13.57 3.60 3.70
N VAL A 36 -13.43 3.05 4.90
CA VAL A 36 -12.12 2.73 5.47
C VAL A 36 -11.48 1.54 4.75
N LEU A 37 -12.25 0.51 4.41
CA LEU A 37 -11.76 -0.64 3.66
C LEU A 37 -11.23 -0.22 2.28
N THR A 38 -11.98 0.62 1.55
CA THR A 38 -11.54 1.18 0.26
C THR A 38 -10.27 2.01 0.43
N GLN A 39 -10.18 2.85 1.47
CA GLN A 39 -8.96 3.61 1.73
C GLN A 39 -7.74 2.71 2.02
N ILE A 40 -7.90 1.65 2.81
CA ILE A 40 -6.81 0.71 3.09
C ILE A 40 -6.39 -0.01 1.81
N ALA A 41 -7.35 -0.48 1.02
CA ALA A 41 -7.08 -1.17 -0.23
C ALA A 41 -6.31 -0.26 -1.22
N ASN A 42 -6.76 0.99 -1.39
CA ASN A 42 -6.07 1.99 -2.20
C ASN A 42 -4.63 2.27 -1.73
N LEU A 43 -4.42 2.33 -0.42
CA LEU A 43 -3.09 2.53 0.16
C LEU A 43 -2.17 1.32 -0.06
N GLN A 44 -2.69 0.09 0.07
CA GLN A 44 -1.93 -1.13 -0.25
C GLN A 44 -1.52 -1.15 -1.73
N SER A 45 -2.45 -0.89 -2.65
CA SER A 45 -2.19 -0.84 -4.09
C SER A 45 -1.17 0.26 -4.45
N THR A 46 -1.25 1.41 -3.77
CA THR A 46 -0.27 2.49 -3.95
C THR A 46 1.13 2.07 -3.51
N ILE A 47 1.26 1.44 -2.34
CA ILE A 47 2.55 0.92 -1.85
C ILE A 47 3.12 -0.14 -2.79
N GLN A 48 2.29 -1.06 -3.27
CA GLN A 48 2.72 -2.09 -4.24
C GLN A 48 3.22 -1.46 -5.54
N ARG A 49 2.48 -0.48 -6.10
CA ARG A 49 2.90 0.24 -7.32
C ARG A 49 4.22 0.99 -7.15
N LEU A 50 4.36 1.72 -6.04
CA LEU A 50 5.61 2.42 -5.70
C LEU A 50 6.78 1.44 -5.63
N PHE A 51 6.58 0.28 -5.02
CA PHE A 51 7.60 -0.76 -4.96
C PHE A 51 7.97 -1.27 -6.36
N LEU A 52 7.00 -1.62 -7.20
CA LEU A 52 7.25 -2.11 -8.57
C LEU A 52 7.98 -1.10 -9.45
N GLN A 53 7.69 0.20 -9.29
CA GLN A 53 8.32 1.26 -10.10
C GLN A 53 9.71 1.64 -9.61
N LEU A 54 9.90 1.74 -8.30
CA LEU A 54 11.14 2.25 -7.71
C LEU A 54 12.18 1.14 -7.52
N GLN A 55 11.77 -0.08 -7.16
CA GLN A 55 12.70 -1.18 -6.86
C GLN A 55 13.71 -1.45 -8.01
N PRO A 56 13.31 -1.55 -9.29
CA PRO A 56 14.26 -1.83 -10.37
C PRO A 56 15.32 -0.74 -10.50
N ARG A 57 14.93 0.54 -10.34
CA ARG A 57 15.85 1.68 -10.44
C ARG A 57 16.79 1.76 -9.25
N LEU A 58 16.28 1.53 -8.05
CA LEU A 58 17.08 1.50 -6.82
C LEU A 58 18.13 0.38 -6.86
N SER A 59 17.82 -0.75 -7.50
CA SER A 59 18.73 -1.89 -7.62
C SER A 59 19.90 -1.63 -8.58
N LEU A 60 19.77 -0.66 -9.49
CA LEU A 60 20.79 -0.31 -10.49
C LEU A 60 21.73 0.80 -10.01
N LEU A 61 21.40 1.48 -8.92
CA LEU A 61 22.19 2.58 -8.39
C LEU A 61 23.31 2.06 -7.47
N PRO A 62 24.48 2.72 -7.43
CA PRO A 62 25.47 2.48 -6.38
C PRO A 62 24.81 2.62 -4.99
N GLN A 63 25.29 1.88 -3.99
CA GLN A 63 24.77 1.94 -2.60
C GLN A 63 25.05 3.30 -1.93
N HIS A 64 24.46 4.36 -2.45
CA HIS A 64 24.36 5.64 -1.78
C HIS A 64 23.44 5.49 -0.58
N HIS A 65 23.88 5.99 0.58
CA HIS A 65 23.11 5.95 1.82
C HIS A 65 21.65 6.41 1.63
N GLN A 66 21.43 7.44 0.81
CA GLN A 66 20.14 8.00 0.44
C GLN A 66 19.25 7.07 -0.41
N VAL A 67 19.83 6.29 -1.31
CA VAL A 67 19.12 5.25 -2.07
C VAL A 67 18.73 4.11 -1.12
N THR A 68 19.61 3.79 -0.18
CA THR A 68 19.36 2.77 0.86
C THR A 68 18.21 3.15 1.80
N THR A 69 18.07 4.44 2.18
CA THR A 69 16.95 4.87 3.05
C THR A 69 15.60 4.76 2.36
N LEU A 70 15.51 5.14 1.09
CA LEU A 70 14.30 4.96 0.28
C LEU A 70 13.98 3.48 0.07
N PHE A 71 14.97 2.66 -0.28
CA PHE A 71 14.80 1.22 -0.43
C PHE A 71 14.31 0.56 0.86
N ARG A 72 14.84 0.98 2.01
CA ARG A 72 14.37 0.53 3.33
C ARG A 72 12.92 0.94 3.57
N ALA A 73 12.56 2.21 3.34
CA ALA A 73 11.19 2.70 3.53
C ALA A 73 10.18 1.93 2.65
N LEU A 74 10.56 1.62 1.40
CA LEU A 74 9.75 0.81 0.49
C LEU A 74 9.61 -0.64 0.98
N SER A 75 10.70 -1.24 1.45
CA SER A 75 10.71 -2.63 1.94
C SER A 75 9.88 -2.77 3.22
N GLU A 76 10.00 -1.81 4.14
CA GLU A 76 9.19 -1.73 5.36
C GLU A 76 7.70 -1.59 5.02
N ALA A 77 7.35 -0.67 4.10
CA ALA A 77 5.98 -0.48 3.66
C ALA A 77 5.42 -1.76 2.98
N LYS A 78 6.20 -2.41 2.11
CA LYS A 78 5.82 -3.66 1.45
C LYS A 78 5.59 -4.79 2.46
N SER A 79 6.48 -4.93 3.44
CA SER A 79 6.34 -5.92 4.50
C SER A 79 5.08 -5.66 5.33
N TYR A 80 4.80 -4.39 5.66
CA TYR A 80 3.63 -3.99 6.42
C TYR A 80 2.30 -4.32 5.71
N VAL A 81 2.23 -4.16 4.38
CA VAL A 81 1.03 -4.47 3.58
C VAL A 81 0.94 -5.92 3.11
N SER A 82 1.91 -6.75 3.43
CA SER A 82 1.98 -8.15 2.99
C SER A 82 0.89 -9.02 3.63
N LYS A 83 0.72 -10.25 3.15
CA LYS A 83 -0.19 -11.25 3.75
C LYS A 83 0.27 -11.71 5.15
N ASP A 84 1.51 -11.42 5.56
CA ASP A 84 2.06 -11.85 6.86
C ASP A 84 1.25 -11.32 8.03
N GLN A 85 0.73 -10.10 7.94
CA GLN A 85 -0.17 -9.56 8.95
C GLN A 85 -1.46 -10.38 9.11
N VAL A 86 -2.00 -10.97 8.03
CA VAL A 86 -3.17 -11.85 8.10
C VAL A 86 -2.80 -13.17 8.78
N LEU A 87 -1.64 -13.75 8.43
CA LEU A 87 -1.11 -14.97 9.04
C LEU A 87 -0.85 -14.79 10.54
N HIS A 88 -0.36 -13.62 10.94
CA HIS A 88 -0.08 -13.28 12.33
C HIS A 88 -1.25 -12.63 13.08
N ASN A 89 -2.44 -12.57 12.46
CA ASN A 89 -3.65 -11.99 13.04
C ASN A 89 -3.48 -10.54 13.52
N LYS A 90 -2.70 -9.74 12.77
CA LYS A 90 -2.39 -8.34 13.02
C LYS A 90 -3.17 -7.45 12.05
N PRO A 91 -4.13 -6.63 12.51
CA PRO A 91 -4.88 -5.74 11.64
C PRO A 91 -4.00 -4.59 11.11
N LEU A 92 -4.28 -4.15 9.88
CA LEU A 92 -3.71 -2.93 9.35
C LEU A 92 -4.34 -1.71 10.01
N VAL A 93 -3.47 -0.77 10.36
CA VAL A 93 -3.86 0.54 10.85
C VAL A 93 -3.70 1.58 9.74
N ILE A 94 -4.78 2.30 9.43
CA ILE A 94 -4.81 3.29 8.34
C ILE A 94 -3.79 4.42 8.52
N SER A 95 -3.57 4.90 9.75
CA SER A 95 -2.60 5.96 10.02
C SER A 95 -1.16 5.51 9.76
N ALA A 96 -0.83 4.25 10.05
CA ALA A 96 0.47 3.67 9.74
C ALA A 96 0.69 3.53 8.23
N LEU A 97 -0.34 3.09 7.47
CA LEU A 97 -0.28 3.07 5.99
C LEU A 97 0.00 4.46 5.41
N LYS A 98 -0.74 5.48 5.87
CA LYS A 98 -0.50 6.88 5.48
C LYS A 98 0.90 7.35 5.88
N GLY A 99 1.41 6.89 7.02
CA GLY A 99 2.78 7.16 7.48
C GLY A 99 3.84 6.56 6.55
N HIS A 100 3.68 5.30 6.13
CA HIS A 100 4.57 4.64 5.18
C HIS A 100 4.59 5.37 3.83
N VAL A 101 3.42 5.72 3.28
CA VAL A 101 3.34 6.48 2.02
C VAL A 101 4.07 7.81 2.15
N LYS A 102 3.79 8.59 3.20
CA LYS A 102 4.48 9.88 3.46
C LYS A 102 5.99 9.72 3.64
N SER A 103 6.44 8.63 4.24
CA SER A 103 7.87 8.34 4.39
C SER A 103 8.51 8.09 3.04
N ILE A 104 7.88 7.28 2.17
CA ILE A 104 8.35 7.05 0.81
C ILE A 104 8.36 8.37 0.02
N GLU A 105 7.32 9.19 0.14
CA GLU A 105 7.23 10.48 -0.53
C GLU A 105 8.37 11.42 -0.16
N ARG A 106 8.67 11.51 1.14
CA ARG A 106 9.76 12.33 1.66
C ARG A 106 11.12 11.86 1.16
N GLU A 107 11.37 10.56 1.24
CA GLU A 107 12.63 9.96 0.80
C GLU A 107 12.79 10.09 -0.72
N PHE A 108 11.73 9.90 -1.51
CA PHE A 108 11.77 10.12 -2.94
C PHE A 108 12.07 11.58 -3.29
N SER A 109 11.35 12.52 -2.67
CA SER A 109 11.50 13.96 -2.94
C SER A 109 12.90 14.47 -2.63
N THR A 110 13.60 13.82 -1.71
CA THR A 110 14.99 14.15 -1.37
C THR A 110 15.98 13.57 -2.38
N ASN A 111 15.66 12.42 -2.98
CA ASN A 111 16.63 11.59 -3.71
C ASN A 111 16.33 11.41 -5.21
N TYR A 112 15.25 12.01 -5.73
CA TYR A 112 14.77 11.83 -7.12
C TYR A 112 15.86 12.10 -8.18
N HIS A 113 16.68 13.13 -7.97
CA HIS A 113 17.77 13.51 -8.88
C HIS A 113 18.85 12.42 -8.99
N ILE A 114 19.14 11.70 -7.90
CA ILE A 114 20.11 10.60 -7.85
C ILE A 114 19.57 9.40 -8.65
N MET A 115 18.26 9.19 -8.61
CA MET A 115 17.57 8.14 -9.33
C MET A 115 17.30 8.47 -10.81
N GLY A 116 17.76 9.63 -11.28
CA GLY A 116 17.57 10.07 -12.67
C GLY A 116 16.14 10.47 -13.02
N PHE A 117 15.32 10.83 -12.03
CA PHE A 117 14.00 11.40 -12.28
C PHE A 117 14.10 12.90 -12.62
N PRO A 118 13.24 13.39 -13.54
CA PRO A 118 13.24 14.80 -13.93
C PRO A 118 12.71 15.73 -12.83
N ASP A 119 11.82 15.23 -11.97
CA ASP A 119 11.20 15.98 -10.88
C ASP A 119 10.92 15.09 -9.66
N SER A 120 10.52 15.73 -8.56
CA SER A 120 10.11 15.09 -7.32
C SER A 120 8.63 14.67 -7.31
N ASN A 121 7.94 14.72 -8.46
CA ASN A 121 6.50 14.48 -8.53
C ASN A 121 6.19 12.98 -8.58
N LEU A 122 6.06 12.37 -7.41
CA LEU A 122 5.60 10.99 -7.29
C LEU A 122 4.21 10.75 -7.86
N GLN A 123 3.35 11.76 -7.90
CA GLN A 123 2.03 11.56 -8.51
C GLN A 123 2.18 11.30 -10.00
N GLN A 124 3.10 11.95 -10.69
CA GLN A 124 3.36 11.69 -12.11
C GLN A 124 3.85 10.25 -12.35
N LEU A 125 4.70 9.72 -11.47
CA LEU A 125 5.11 8.31 -11.46
C LEU A 125 3.92 7.34 -11.32
N LEU A 126 2.89 7.76 -10.58
CA LEU A 126 1.67 6.97 -10.35
C LEU A 126 0.59 7.20 -11.42
N THR A 127 0.63 8.33 -12.14
CA THR A 127 -0.33 8.72 -13.19
C THR A 127 0.03 8.13 -14.56
N ASP A 128 1.32 7.93 -14.88
CA ASP A 128 1.76 7.27 -16.13
C ASP A 128 1.28 5.80 -16.23
N LEU A 129 0.78 5.25 -15.13
CA LEU A 129 -0.02 4.04 -15.07
C LEU A 129 -1.48 4.46 -14.92
N GLU A 130 -2.26 4.42 -16.02
CA GLU A 130 -3.71 4.61 -15.99
C GLU A 130 -4.34 3.87 -14.79
N LEU A 131 -5.36 4.48 -14.16
CA LEU A 131 -6.18 4.01 -13.01
C LEU A 131 -5.93 4.70 -11.67
N LEU A 132 -6.00 6.03 -11.65
CA LEU A 132 -6.63 6.75 -10.55
C LEU A 132 -8.00 7.24 -11.02
N GLN A 133 -8.98 6.35 -11.06
CA GLN A 133 -10.32 6.76 -10.68
C GLN A 133 -10.51 6.33 -9.23
N GLU A 134 -11.09 7.23 -8.43
CA GLU A 134 -11.39 7.03 -7.01
C GLU A 134 -12.27 5.79 -6.70
N ASP A 135 -12.72 5.06 -7.74
CA ASP A 135 -13.74 4.02 -7.69
C ASP A 135 -13.30 2.61 -8.13
N THR A 136 -12.03 2.34 -8.48
CA THR A 136 -11.69 1.08 -9.21
C THR A 136 -11.19 -0.09 -8.37
N VAL A 137 -11.09 0.02 -7.04
CA VAL A 137 -10.81 -1.18 -6.22
C VAL A 137 -12.12 -1.87 -5.88
N GLU A 138 -12.50 -2.84 -6.71
CA GLU A 138 -13.59 -3.75 -6.39
C GLU A 138 -13.19 -4.58 -5.16
N LEU A 139 -13.85 -4.30 -4.02
CA LEU A 139 -13.77 -5.11 -2.83
C LEU A 139 -14.50 -6.43 -3.12
N LEU A 140 -13.75 -7.48 -3.46
CA LEU A 140 -14.33 -8.74 -3.89
C LEU A 140 -15.06 -9.46 -2.76
N TRP A 141 -14.50 -9.49 -1.53
CA TRP A 141 -15.11 -10.17 -0.38
C TRP A 141 -14.63 -9.59 0.97
N ALA A 142 -15.55 -9.40 1.92
CA ALA A 142 -15.25 -9.11 3.32
C ALA A 142 -15.93 -10.15 4.24
N ARG A 143 -15.18 -10.75 5.17
CA ARG A 143 -15.69 -11.74 6.12
C ARG A 143 -15.34 -11.37 7.56
N GLU A 144 -16.32 -11.52 8.45
CA GLU A 144 -16.12 -11.36 9.89
C GLU A 144 -15.30 -12.53 10.43
N LYS A 145 -14.21 -12.25 11.15
CA LYS A 145 -13.49 -13.26 11.92
C LYS A 145 -13.90 -13.15 13.39
N ALA A 146 -14.48 -14.23 13.93
CA ALA A 146 -14.66 -14.40 15.36
C ALA A 146 -13.29 -14.41 16.07
N PRO A 147 -13.21 -13.86 17.31
CA PRO A 147 -11.96 -13.68 18.05
C PRO A 147 -11.23 -14.99 18.37
#